data_AF-A0A8U0U6K4-F1
#
_entry.id   AF-A0A8U0U6K4-F1
#
_cell.length_a   1.000
_cell.length_b   1.000
_cell.length_c   1.000
_cell.angle_alpha   90.00
_cell.angle_beta   90.00
_cell.angle_gamma   90.00
#
_symmetry.space_group_name_H-M   'P 1'
#
loop_
_entity.id
_entity.type
_entity.pdbx_description
1 polymer ?
#
loop_
_entity_poly.entity_id
_entity_poly.type
_entity_poly.pdbx_seq_one_letter_code
_entity_poly.pdbx_strand_id
1 'polypeptide(L)'
;MGPEFFGPEVALSKEEEVDVILQKNDSGVESVLLYAKAWSKYTKDLLAWVDKRLGLDVECAKSYVKMAESAKTLASQQDYMPFRDIYISTFKNDVEYSQLLLQTATALQTNKFIQPLLSRKTELDKLRKDIKEQWQREQKKMQESEVALRKARWTQAQKRDEYYKAQSSASRSQEEQSKQLDKKRRMEEEALQKAEDARDQYRACVTDAGARRAELASTKTGILTQIRELVTQCDLTLKAVTVNWLQLQQAQTVSLPVHYQALCENAKMYEPGQRYAEFVRNLSKDQIHMESSSIDERFPVFNKRSTGSTSSHSNLSQVSVISGDVLSGDEVDSPLGSRPGKRSNSATDIQGTETQADNSSKQYLYPTQ
;
A
#
# COMPACT_ATOMS: atom_id res chain seq x y z
N MET A 1 -58.63 -33.67 -4.59
CA MET A 1 -57.23 -33.33 -4.24
C MET A 1 -56.82 -32.15 -5.10
N GLY A 2 -56.39 -31.03 -4.51
CA GLY A 2 -55.72 -29.97 -5.26
C GLY A 2 -54.21 -30.24 -5.28
N PRO A 3 -53.46 -29.77 -6.30
CA PRO A 3 -52.01 -29.80 -6.26
C PRO A 3 -51.49 -28.77 -5.25
N GLU A 4 -50.61 -29.18 -4.35
CA GLU A 4 -49.92 -28.24 -3.45
C GLU A 4 -48.90 -27.44 -4.25
N PHE A 5 -49.08 -26.12 -4.30
CA PHE A 5 -48.11 -25.21 -4.88
C PHE A 5 -46.90 -25.08 -3.95
N PHE A 6 -45.91 -25.95 -4.13
CA PHE A 6 -44.54 -25.65 -3.71
C PHE A 6 -44.06 -24.45 -4.54
N GLY A 7 -44.06 -23.27 -3.92
CA GLY A 7 -43.47 -22.06 -4.50
C GLY A 7 -41.97 -22.24 -4.75
N PRO A 8 -41.38 -21.51 -5.71
CA PRO A 8 -39.95 -21.61 -5.99
C PRO A 8 -39.14 -21.23 -4.75
N GLU A 9 -38.24 -22.12 -4.34
CA GLU A 9 -37.24 -21.83 -3.32
C GLU A 9 -36.34 -20.70 -3.84
N VAL A 10 -36.41 -19.54 -3.18
CA VAL A 10 -35.67 -18.35 -3.60
C VAL A 10 -34.20 -18.57 -3.27
N ALA A 11 -33.42 -18.93 -4.30
CA ALA A 11 -31.97 -19.06 -4.19
C ALA A 11 -31.36 -17.74 -3.68
N LEU A 12 -30.64 -17.84 -2.56
CA LEU A 12 -29.93 -16.72 -1.94
C LEU A 12 -28.84 -16.19 -2.88
N SER A 13 -28.55 -14.89 -2.78
CA SER A 13 -27.30 -14.36 -3.36
C SER A 13 -26.09 -14.90 -2.59
N LYS A 14 -24.92 -14.93 -3.24
CA LYS A 14 -23.66 -15.39 -2.63
C LYS A 14 -23.29 -14.57 -1.40
N GLU A 15 -23.65 -13.30 -1.44
CA GLU A 15 -23.53 -12.33 -0.35
C GLU A 15 -24.38 -12.73 0.87
N GLU A 16 -25.61 -13.19 0.65
CA GLU A 16 -26.51 -13.68 1.71
C GLU A 16 -26.12 -15.08 2.20
N GLU A 17 -25.64 -15.98 1.34
CA GLU A 17 -25.09 -17.29 1.74
C GLU A 17 -23.95 -17.13 2.76
N VAL A 18 -23.01 -16.20 2.50
CA VAL A 18 -21.89 -15.90 3.40
C VAL A 18 -22.37 -15.28 4.72
N ASP A 19 -23.32 -14.34 4.68
CA ASP A 19 -23.90 -13.77 5.90
C ASP A 19 -24.62 -14.85 6.74
N VAL A 20 -25.34 -15.79 6.12
CA VAL A 20 -26.01 -16.91 6.81
C VAL A 20 -25.01 -17.87 7.46
N ILE A 21 -23.85 -18.14 6.83
CA ILE A 21 -22.77 -18.94 7.43
C ILE A 21 -22.20 -18.22 8.66
N LEU A 22 -21.97 -16.91 8.56
CA LEU A 22 -21.42 -16.09 9.66
C LEU A 22 -22.42 -15.88 10.81
N GLN A 23 -23.73 -15.80 10.52
CA GLN A 23 -24.78 -15.77 11.54
C GLN A 23 -24.78 -17.05 12.39
N LYS A 24 -24.54 -18.22 11.78
CA LYS A 24 -24.47 -19.53 12.46
C LYS A 24 -23.18 -19.75 13.27
N ASN A 25 -22.12 -19.00 13.03
CA ASN A 25 -20.87 -19.08 13.79
C ASN A 25 -20.92 -18.15 15.02
N ASP A 26 -20.78 -18.68 16.23
CA ASP A 26 -20.79 -17.89 17.48
C ASP A 26 -19.77 -16.73 17.47
N SER A 27 -18.60 -16.97 16.90
CA SER A 27 -17.49 -16.01 16.76
C SER A 27 -17.47 -15.26 15.42
N GLY A 28 -18.58 -15.29 14.66
CA GLY A 28 -18.66 -14.74 13.31
C GLY A 28 -18.29 -13.26 13.22
N VAL A 29 -18.74 -12.43 14.17
CA VAL A 29 -18.47 -10.99 14.22
C VAL A 29 -16.99 -10.72 14.54
N GLU A 30 -16.44 -11.38 15.55
CA GLU A 30 -15.03 -11.33 15.91
C GLU A 30 -14.15 -11.73 14.71
N SER A 31 -14.55 -12.76 13.96
CA SER A 31 -13.84 -13.25 12.77
C SER A 31 -13.79 -12.21 11.65
N VAL A 32 -14.91 -11.58 11.29
CA VAL A 32 -14.90 -10.54 10.24
C VAL A 32 -14.25 -9.23 10.71
N LEU A 33 -14.33 -8.88 12.00
CA LEU A 33 -13.57 -7.77 12.58
C LEU A 33 -12.06 -8.04 12.52
N LEU A 34 -11.61 -9.29 12.72
CA LEU A 34 -10.21 -9.67 12.54
C LEU A 34 -9.79 -9.62 11.05
N TYR A 35 -10.64 -10.05 10.12
CA TYR A 35 -10.40 -9.90 8.69
C TYR A 35 -10.23 -8.43 8.27
N ALA A 36 -11.15 -7.55 8.67
CA ALA A 36 -11.06 -6.11 8.43
C ALA A 36 -9.85 -5.44 9.11
N LYS A 37 -9.27 -6.05 10.14
CA LYS A 37 -7.99 -5.64 10.74
C LYS A 37 -6.79 -6.14 9.91
N ALA A 38 -6.84 -7.36 9.40
CA ALA A 38 -5.82 -7.92 8.51
C ALA A 38 -5.74 -7.12 7.19
N TRP A 39 -6.88 -6.80 6.57
CA TRP A 39 -6.96 -5.97 5.37
C TRP A 39 -6.32 -4.59 5.58
N SER A 40 -6.65 -3.90 6.68
CA SER A 40 -6.03 -2.61 7.02
C SER A 40 -4.51 -2.71 7.17
N LYS A 41 -3.99 -3.80 7.78
CA LYS A 41 -2.54 -4.02 7.87
C LYS A 41 -1.92 -4.24 6.48
N TYR A 42 -2.48 -5.16 5.68
CA TYR A 42 -2.02 -5.43 4.31
C TYR A 42 -1.95 -4.15 3.48
N THR A 43 -3.02 -3.35 3.50
CA THR A 43 -3.10 -2.08 2.77
C THR A 43 -2.14 -1.03 3.30
N LYS A 44 -1.83 -1.00 4.61
CA LYS A 44 -0.75 -0.15 5.16
C LYS A 44 0.61 -0.52 4.56
N ASP A 45 0.93 -1.81 4.55
CA ASP A 45 2.24 -2.31 4.14
C ASP A 45 2.42 -2.16 2.61
N LEU A 46 1.35 -2.33 1.84
CA LEU A 46 1.28 -2.01 0.39
C LEU A 46 1.47 -0.51 0.11
N LEU A 47 0.75 0.37 0.82
CA LEU A 47 0.89 1.83 0.67
C LEU A 47 2.33 2.28 0.94
N ALA A 48 2.98 1.77 1.99
CA ALA A 48 4.36 2.10 2.33
C ALA A 48 5.37 1.63 1.26
N TRP A 49 5.10 0.50 0.58
CA TRP A 49 5.92 0.04 -0.54
C TRP A 49 5.76 0.93 -1.78
N VAL A 50 4.52 1.30 -2.14
CA VAL A 50 4.28 2.18 -3.30
C VAL A 50 4.84 3.58 -3.05
N ASP A 51 4.63 4.17 -1.88
CA ASP A 51 5.15 5.49 -1.52
C ASP A 51 6.69 5.53 -1.61
N LYS A 52 7.38 4.50 -1.08
CA LYS A 52 8.84 4.37 -1.23
C LYS A 52 9.29 4.20 -2.68
N ARG A 53 8.56 3.44 -3.50
CA ARG A 53 8.85 3.28 -4.93
C ARG A 53 8.73 4.62 -5.66
N LEU A 54 7.66 5.36 -5.43
CA LEU A 54 7.45 6.68 -6.04
C LEU A 54 8.51 7.70 -5.62
N GLY A 55 9.00 7.64 -4.39
CA GLY A 55 10.16 8.43 -3.94
C GLY A 55 11.41 8.17 -4.79
N LEU A 56 11.76 6.90 -4.99
CA LEU A 56 12.91 6.49 -5.81
C LEU A 56 12.71 6.86 -7.30
N ASP A 57 11.50 6.66 -7.84
CA ASP A 57 11.15 7.04 -9.22
C ASP A 57 11.36 8.57 -9.43
N VAL A 58 11.01 9.39 -8.43
CA VAL A 58 11.15 10.86 -8.44
C VAL A 58 12.61 11.31 -8.30
N GLU A 59 13.40 10.67 -7.42
CA GLU A 59 14.84 10.95 -7.25
C GLU A 59 15.64 10.58 -8.51
N CYS A 60 15.30 9.45 -9.11
CA CYS A 60 15.87 8.96 -10.36
C CYS A 60 15.59 9.95 -11.52
N ALA A 61 14.33 10.32 -11.74
CA ALA A 61 13.93 11.25 -12.80
C ALA A 61 14.62 12.63 -12.66
N LYS A 62 14.69 13.21 -11.44
CA LYS A 62 15.41 14.47 -11.20
C LYS A 62 16.90 14.39 -11.52
N SER A 63 17.51 13.23 -11.27
CA SER A 63 18.93 12.99 -11.54
C SER A 63 19.18 12.91 -13.05
N TYR A 64 18.32 12.20 -13.79
CA TYR A 64 18.37 12.15 -15.26
C TYR A 64 18.20 13.53 -15.91
N VAL A 65 17.22 14.34 -15.48
CA VAL A 65 17.05 15.73 -16.00
C VAL A 65 18.35 16.52 -15.85
N LYS A 66 18.92 16.56 -14.64
CA LYS A 66 20.15 17.31 -14.36
C LYS A 66 21.34 16.84 -15.21
N MET A 67 21.49 15.53 -15.40
CA MET A 67 22.56 14.97 -16.24
C MET A 67 22.36 15.31 -17.72
N ALA A 68 21.16 15.11 -18.23
CA ALA A 68 20.82 15.34 -19.63
C ALA A 68 20.90 16.82 -20.00
N GLU A 69 20.43 17.75 -19.16
CA GLU A 69 20.56 19.20 -19.38
C GLU A 69 22.03 19.64 -19.39
N SER A 70 22.86 19.10 -18.49
CA SER A 70 24.30 19.39 -18.45
C SER A 70 25.03 18.87 -19.70
N ALA A 71 24.78 17.60 -20.08
CA ALA A 71 25.38 16.98 -21.26
C ALA A 71 24.94 17.66 -22.56
N LYS A 72 23.65 18.01 -22.68
CA LYS A 72 23.09 18.79 -23.78
C LYS A 72 23.73 20.17 -23.90
N THR A 73 23.98 20.85 -22.78
CA THR A 73 24.66 22.16 -22.77
C THR A 73 26.09 22.05 -23.29
N LEU A 74 26.87 21.09 -22.78
CA LEU A 74 28.24 20.85 -23.23
C LEU A 74 28.31 20.43 -24.71
N ALA A 75 27.46 19.49 -25.15
CA ALA A 75 27.40 19.04 -26.54
C ALA A 75 26.97 20.17 -27.50
N SER A 76 26.12 21.08 -27.06
CA SER A 76 25.69 22.24 -27.87
C SER A 76 26.84 23.22 -28.15
N GLN A 77 27.83 23.31 -27.26
CA GLN A 77 29.02 24.18 -27.42
C GLN A 77 30.08 23.62 -28.38
N GLN A 78 29.98 22.35 -28.79
CA GLN A 78 30.97 21.67 -29.63
C GLN A 78 30.44 21.47 -31.04
N ASP A 79 30.87 22.29 -31.99
CA ASP A 79 30.48 22.16 -33.39
C ASP A 79 31.28 21.04 -34.11
N TYR A 80 30.73 20.57 -35.24
CA TYR A 80 31.34 19.53 -36.09
C TYR A 80 31.67 18.19 -35.39
N MET A 81 31.08 17.93 -34.23
CA MET A 81 31.28 16.66 -33.52
C MET A 81 30.48 15.50 -34.16
N PRO A 82 31.01 14.26 -34.13
CA PRO A 82 30.32 13.06 -34.59
C PRO A 82 29.14 12.72 -33.67
N PHE A 83 28.04 12.21 -34.23
CA PHE A 83 26.80 11.84 -33.51
C PHE A 83 26.14 12.93 -32.64
N ARG A 84 26.68 14.16 -32.59
CA ARG A 84 26.24 15.27 -31.73
C ARG A 84 24.74 15.45 -31.68
N ASP A 85 24.11 15.50 -32.84
CA ASP A 85 22.69 15.89 -32.95
C ASP A 85 21.76 14.71 -32.59
N ILE A 86 22.25 13.46 -32.71
CA ILE A 86 21.60 12.27 -32.15
C ILE A 86 21.67 12.32 -30.62
N TYR A 87 22.84 12.59 -30.02
CA TYR A 87 22.96 12.73 -28.56
C TYR A 87 22.15 13.91 -28.00
N ILE A 88 22.15 15.07 -28.66
CA ILE A 88 21.30 16.22 -28.28
C ILE A 88 19.80 15.86 -28.37
N SER A 89 19.40 14.98 -29.32
CA SER A 89 18.04 14.45 -29.38
C SER A 89 17.75 13.49 -28.21
N THR A 90 18.67 12.55 -27.91
CA THR A 90 18.55 11.63 -26.77
C THR A 90 18.39 12.40 -25.46
N PHE A 91 19.24 13.40 -25.18
CA PHE A 91 19.15 14.20 -23.95
C PHE A 91 17.85 15.02 -23.85
N LYS A 92 17.19 15.38 -24.96
CA LYS A 92 15.84 15.97 -24.92
C LYS A 92 14.80 14.93 -24.49
N ASN A 93 14.84 13.74 -25.09
CA ASN A 93 13.93 12.64 -24.75
C ASN A 93 14.11 12.18 -23.29
N ASP A 94 15.34 12.13 -22.76
CA ASP A 94 15.60 11.82 -21.34
C ASP A 94 14.92 12.83 -20.39
N VAL A 95 14.97 14.13 -20.73
CA VAL A 95 14.30 15.19 -19.96
C VAL A 95 12.78 15.08 -20.07
N GLU A 96 12.24 14.92 -21.28
CA GLU A 96 10.80 14.81 -21.54
C GLU A 96 10.19 13.56 -20.89
N TYR A 97 10.88 12.42 -20.97
CA TYR A 97 10.50 11.18 -20.29
C TYR A 97 10.57 11.33 -18.77
N SER A 98 11.62 11.95 -18.23
CA SER A 98 11.72 12.23 -16.79
C SER A 98 10.61 13.16 -16.28
N GLN A 99 10.18 14.13 -17.09
CA GLN A 99 9.01 14.96 -16.76
C GLN A 99 7.72 14.13 -16.72
N LEU A 100 7.52 13.19 -17.67
CA LEU A 100 6.39 12.25 -17.65
C LEU A 100 6.40 11.33 -16.42
N LEU A 101 7.58 10.85 -15.99
CA LEU A 101 7.75 10.09 -14.74
C LEU A 101 7.29 10.93 -13.52
N LEU A 102 7.75 12.18 -13.40
CA LEU A 102 7.40 13.09 -12.29
C LEU A 102 5.91 13.44 -12.25
N GLN A 103 5.28 13.69 -13.41
CA GLN A 103 3.84 13.91 -13.52
C GLN A 103 3.05 12.67 -13.08
N THR A 104 3.49 11.48 -13.52
CA THR A 104 2.84 10.22 -13.18
C THR A 104 2.95 9.88 -11.71
N ALA A 105 4.14 10.07 -11.10
CA ALA A 105 4.33 9.89 -9.67
C ALA A 105 3.44 10.85 -8.87
N THR A 106 3.30 12.09 -9.30
CA THR A 106 2.39 13.08 -8.69
C THR A 106 0.92 12.65 -8.81
N ALA A 107 0.49 12.11 -9.95
CA ALA A 107 -0.86 11.57 -10.13
C ALA A 107 -1.12 10.36 -9.22
N LEU A 108 -0.18 9.41 -9.16
CA LEU A 108 -0.24 8.24 -8.28
C LEU A 108 -0.30 8.62 -6.81
N GLN A 109 0.50 9.61 -6.38
CA GLN A 109 0.47 10.14 -5.02
C GLN A 109 -0.89 10.78 -4.69
N THR A 110 -1.38 11.69 -5.54
CA THR A 110 -2.49 12.60 -5.19
C THR A 110 -3.89 12.04 -5.43
N ASN A 111 -4.13 11.31 -6.53
CA ASN A 111 -5.51 10.94 -6.91
C ASN A 111 -5.67 9.59 -7.65
N LYS A 112 -4.58 8.93 -8.07
CA LYS A 112 -4.64 7.65 -8.79
C LYS A 112 -4.32 6.42 -7.93
N PHE A 113 -3.55 6.57 -6.84
CA PHE A 113 -3.23 5.46 -5.93
C PHE A 113 -3.24 5.80 -4.44
N ILE A 114 -2.27 6.58 -3.94
CA ILE A 114 -1.97 6.68 -2.49
C ILE A 114 -3.13 7.31 -1.70
N GLN A 115 -3.53 8.56 -1.99
CA GLN A 115 -4.61 9.21 -1.21
C GLN A 115 -5.97 8.47 -1.27
N PRO A 116 -6.47 7.98 -2.43
CA PRO A 116 -7.73 7.24 -2.47
C PRO A 116 -7.72 5.97 -1.59
N LEU A 117 -6.65 5.18 -1.66
CA LEU A 117 -6.53 3.93 -0.90
C LEU A 117 -6.27 4.19 0.60
N LEU A 118 -5.48 5.22 0.93
CA LEU A 118 -5.25 5.66 2.32
C LEU A 118 -6.55 6.17 2.97
N SER A 119 -7.35 6.94 2.24
CA SER A 119 -8.66 7.43 2.70
C SER A 119 -9.59 6.27 3.03
N ARG A 120 -9.79 5.34 2.07
CA ARG A 120 -10.63 4.14 2.26
C ARG A 120 -10.16 3.25 3.41
N LYS A 121 -8.85 3.05 3.55
CA LYS A 121 -8.26 2.31 4.69
C LYS A 121 -8.56 2.99 6.04
N THR A 122 -8.52 4.32 6.08
CA THR A 122 -8.78 5.11 7.30
C THR A 122 -10.25 5.05 7.70
N GLU A 123 -11.15 5.11 6.73
CA GLU A 123 -12.58 4.87 6.91
C GLU A 123 -12.88 3.46 7.44
N LEU A 124 -12.27 2.42 6.86
CA LEU A 124 -12.38 1.05 7.36
C LEU A 124 -11.87 0.92 8.80
N ASP A 125 -10.72 1.52 9.14
CA ASP A 125 -10.18 1.48 10.50
C ASP A 125 -11.11 2.14 11.53
N LYS A 126 -11.76 3.25 11.15
CA LYS A 126 -12.77 3.93 11.97
C LYS A 126 -14.03 3.08 12.13
N LEU A 127 -14.70 2.72 11.03
CA LEU A 127 -16.00 2.04 11.10
C LEU A 127 -15.89 0.65 11.74
N ARG A 128 -14.79 -0.09 11.50
CA ARG A 128 -14.50 -1.34 12.22
C ARG A 128 -14.35 -1.14 13.73
N LYS A 129 -13.83 0.01 14.18
CA LYS A 129 -13.76 0.35 15.62
C LYS A 129 -15.16 0.63 16.16
N ASP A 130 -15.93 1.49 15.48
CA ASP A 130 -17.27 1.90 15.91
C ASP A 130 -18.22 0.69 15.99
N ILE A 131 -18.18 -0.20 14.99
CA ILE A 131 -18.90 -1.47 14.94
C ILE A 131 -18.46 -2.44 16.07
N LYS A 132 -17.16 -2.53 16.37
CA LYS A 132 -16.68 -3.33 17.50
C LYS A 132 -17.24 -2.82 18.83
N GLU A 133 -17.24 -1.50 19.04
CA GLU A 133 -17.80 -0.89 20.26
C GLU A 133 -19.32 -1.07 20.35
N GLN A 134 -20.04 -1.10 19.22
CA GLN A 134 -21.45 -1.50 19.17
C GLN A 134 -21.63 -2.96 19.61
N TRP A 135 -20.90 -3.90 19.01
CA TRP A 135 -21.00 -5.33 19.33
C TRP A 135 -20.73 -5.62 20.82
N GLN A 136 -19.65 -5.04 21.37
CA GLN A 136 -19.31 -5.20 22.79
C GLN A 136 -20.38 -4.59 23.74
N ARG A 137 -21.08 -3.53 23.32
CA ARG A 137 -22.17 -2.90 24.09
C ARG A 137 -23.40 -3.81 24.16
N GLU A 138 -23.78 -4.44 23.06
CA GLU A 138 -24.93 -5.36 23.03
C GLU A 138 -24.60 -6.71 23.71
N GLN A 139 -23.39 -7.23 23.55
CA GLN A 139 -22.90 -8.37 24.34
C GLN A 139 -23.00 -8.11 25.85
N LYS A 140 -22.64 -6.90 26.31
CA LYS A 140 -22.70 -6.53 27.73
C LYS A 140 -24.14 -6.49 28.26
N LYS A 141 -25.08 -5.86 27.53
CA LYS A 141 -26.52 -5.88 27.88
C LYS A 141 -27.07 -7.30 28.01
N MET A 142 -26.69 -8.18 27.07
CA MET A 142 -27.11 -9.58 27.09
C MET A 142 -26.58 -10.31 28.34
N GLN A 143 -25.30 -10.14 28.67
CA GLN A 143 -24.70 -10.73 29.87
C GLN A 143 -25.33 -10.21 31.17
N GLU A 144 -25.65 -8.92 31.24
CA GLU A 144 -26.33 -8.30 32.38
C GLU A 144 -27.73 -8.89 32.60
N SER A 145 -28.51 -9.06 31.52
CA SER A 145 -29.82 -9.71 31.56
C SER A 145 -29.73 -11.19 31.98
N GLU A 146 -28.74 -11.95 31.48
CA GLU A 146 -28.56 -13.34 31.93
C GLU A 146 -28.11 -13.46 33.39
N VAL A 147 -27.34 -12.49 33.92
CA VAL A 147 -27.02 -12.41 35.35
C VAL A 147 -28.28 -12.12 36.17
N ALA A 148 -29.12 -11.17 35.71
CA ALA A 148 -30.40 -10.86 36.36
C ALA A 148 -31.34 -12.08 36.36
N LEU A 149 -31.48 -12.79 35.24
CA LEU A 149 -32.26 -14.03 35.13
C LEU A 149 -31.75 -15.13 36.05
N ARG A 150 -30.43 -15.36 36.12
CA ARG A 150 -29.82 -16.34 37.04
C ARG A 150 -30.10 -15.99 38.50
N LYS A 151 -30.00 -14.71 38.88
CA LYS A 151 -30.36 -14.22 40.22
C LYS A 151 -31.85 -14.42 40.53
N ALA A 152 -32.74 -14.01 39.61
CA ALA A 152 -34.19 -14.14 39.79
C ALA A 152 -34.61 -15.61 39.92
N ARG A 153 -34.03 -16.53 39.14
CA ARG A 153 -34.26 -17.98 39.25
C ARG A 153 -33.87 -18.52 40.63
N TRP A 154 -32.74 -18.08 41.17
CA TRP A 154 -32.29 -18.49 42.51
C TRP A 154 -33.22 -17.96 43.61
N THR A 155 -33.61 -16.68 43.55
CA THR A 155 -34.58 -16.08 44.49
C THR A 155 -35.95 -16.76 44.40
N GLN A 156 -36.42 -17.08 43.19
CA GLN A 156 -37.69 -17.79 42.96
C GLN A 156 -37.70 -19.20 43.57
N ALA A 157 -36.59 -19.94 43.44
CA ALA A 157 -36.42 -21.22 44.13
C ALA A 157 -36.40 -21.05 45.66
N GLN A 158 -35.63 -20.08 46.17
CA GLN A 158 -35.56 -19.78 47.60
C GLN A 158 -36.95 -19.47 48.19
N LYS A 159 -37.73 -18.59 47.57
CA LYS A 159 -39.04 -18.18 48.10
C LYS A 159 -40.11 -19.27 48.01
N ARG A 160 -40.07 -20.11 46.98
CA ARG A 160 -40.87 -21.33 46.91
C ARG A 160 -40.54 -22.28 48.09
N ASP A 161 -39.26 -22.46 48.39
CA ASP A 161 -38.82 -23.38 49.44
C ASP A 161 -39.01 -22.81 50.87
N GLU A 162 -39.07 -21.47 51.01
CA GLU A 162 -39.56 -20.80 52.22
C GLU A 162 -41.09 -21.00 52.39
N TYR A 163 -41.88 -20.85 51.32
CA TYR A 163 -43.32 -21.09 51.35
C TYR A 163 -43.69 -22.53 51.75
N TYR A 164 -43.05 -23.55 51.15
CA TYR A 164 -43.30 -24.94 51.55
C TYR A 164 -42.99 -25.21 53.03
N LYS A 165 -41.98 -24.54 53.60
CA LYS A 165 -41.68 -24.63 55.04
C LYS A 165 -42.78 -23.99 55.86
N ALA A 166 -43.22 -22.77 55.50
CA ALA A 166 -44.32 -22.07 56.18
C ALA A 166 -45.61 -22.93 56.18
N GLN A 167 -46.04 -23.40 55.01
CA GLN A 167 -47.17 -24.32 54.84
C GLN A 167 -47.05 -25.57 55.70
N SER A 168 -45.91 -26.28 55.64
CA SER A 168 -45.70 -27.50 56.44
C SER A 168 -45.77 -27.24 57.95
N SER A 169 -45.45 -26.02 58.41
CA SER A 169 -45.59 -25.62 59.81
C SER A 169 -47.03 -25.28 60.18
N ALA A 170 -47.81 -24.71 59.26
CA ALA A 170 -49.23 -24.46 59.45
C ALA A 170 -50.03 -25.77 59.54
N SER A 171 -49.85 -26.70 58.59
CA SER A 171 -50.56 -27.99 58.56
C SER A 171 -50.30 -28.86 59.79
N ARG A 172 -49.07 -28.82 60.35
CA ARG A 172 -48.71 -29.55 61.58
C ARG A 172 -49.30 -28.97 62.87
N SER A 173 -50.00 -27.83 62.79
CA SER A 173 -50.47 -27.08 63.98
C SER A 173 -51.97 -27.22 64.24
N GLN A 174 -52.64 -28.15 63.56
CA GLN A 174 -54.11 -28.20 63.44
C GLN A 174 -54.87 -28.55 64.74
N GLU A 175 -54.15 -28.88 65.82
CA GLU A 175 -54.69 -29.17 67.16
C GLU A 175 -54.48 -28.01 68.18
N GLU A 176 -53.83 -26.91 67.81
CA GLU A 176 -53.56 -25.77 68.71
C GLU A 176 -54.72 -24.75 68.81
N GLN A 177 -54.70 -23.90 69.85
CA GLN A 177 -55.73 -22.90 70.11
C GLN A 177 -55.97 -21.93 68.93
N SER A 178 -57.24 -21.62 68.65
CA SER A 178 -57.70 -20.79 67.52
C SER A 178 -56.88 -19.51 67.25
N LYS A 179 -56.52 -18.73 68.26
CA LYS A 179 -55.74 -17.48 68.09
C LYS A 179 -54.33 -17.71 67.52
N GLN A 180 -53.77 -18.90 67.72
CA GLN A 180 -52.44 -19.30 67.27
C GLN A 180 -52.48 -19.76 65.80
N LEU A 181 -53.58 -20.39 65.38
CA LEU A 181 -53.86 -20.76 63.98
C LEU A 181 -54.01 -19.53 63.07
N ASP A 182 -54.77 -18.51 63.45
CA ASP A 182 -54.91 -17.28 62.63
C ASP A 182 -53.57 -16.57 62.38
N LYS A 183 -52.67 -16.56 63.39
CA LYS A 183 -51.32 -16.00 63.21
C LYS A 183 -50.47 -16.86 62.27
N LYS A 184 -50.58 -18.19 62.35
CA LYS A 184 -49.87 -19.11 61.44
C LYS A 184 -50.38 -19.00 60.00
N ARG A 185 -51.69 -18.90 59.78
CA ARG A 185 -52.28 -18.70 58.44
C ARG A 185 -51.78 -17.42 57.78
N ARG A 186 -51.74 -16.29 58.49
CA ARG A 186 -51.18 -15.02 57.97
C ARG A 186 -49.72 -15.14 57.54
N MET A 187 -48.90 -15.91 58.26
CA MET A 187 -47.50 -16.14 57.88
C MET A 187 -47.37 -17.04 56.64
N GLU A 188 -48.31 -17.97 56.40
CA GLU A 188 -48.38 -18.73 55.15
C GLU A 188 -48.87 -17.85 53.99
N GLU A 189 -49.92 -17.05 54.18
CA GLU A 189 -50.44 -16.07 53.23
C GLU A 189 -49.33 -15.09 52.78
N GLU A 190 -48.56 -14.54 53.73
CA GLU A 190 -47.39 -13.70 53.45
C GLU A 190 -46.27 -14.43 52.71
N ALA A 191 -46.00 -15.70 53.03
CA ALA A 191 -44.96 -16.48 52.39
C ALA A 191 -45.34 -16.89 50.96
N LEU A 192 -46.63 -17.17 50.73
CA LEU A 192 -47.21 -17.39 49.41
C LEU A 192 -47.04 -16.15 48.53
N GLN A 193 -47.47 -14.97 49.00
CA GLN A 193 -47.31 -13.72 48.25
C GLN A 193 -45.85 -13.49 47.84
N LYS A 194 -44.90 -13.63 48.78
CA LYS A 194 -43.46 -13.48 48.51
C LYS A 194 -42.91 -14.52 47.51
N ALA A 195 -43.53 -15.70 47.40
CA ALA A 195 -43.19 -16.71 46.39
C ALA A 195 -43.84 -16.40 45.03
N GLU A 196 -45.03 -15.82 45.00
CA GLU A 196 -45.69 -15.34 43.77
C GLU A 196 -44.96 -14.13 43.19
N ASP A 197 -44.63 -13.13 44.00
CA ASP A 197 -43.85 -11.94 43.61
C ASP A 197 -42.49 -12.35 42.99
N ALA A 198 -41.79 -13.31 43.62
CA ALA A 198 -40.52 -13.83 43.12
C ALA A 198 -40.68 -14.66 41.82
N ARG A 199 -41.81 -15.35 41.65
CA ARG A 199 -42.16 -16.05 40.40
C ARG A 199 -42.45 -15.06 39.28
N ASP A 200 -43.14 -13.96 39.55
CA ASP A 200 -43.44 -12.93 38.57
C ASP A 200 -42.20 -12.10 38.19
N GLN A 201 -41.32 -11.79 39.16
CA GLN A 201 -40.00 -11.23 38.86
C GLN A 201 -39.14 -12.17 38.00
N TYR A 202 -39.20 -13.49 38.25
CA TYR A 202 -38.55 -14.47 37.38
C TYR A 202 -39.15 -14.51 35.97
N ARG A 203 -40.49 -14.48 35.83
CA ARG A 203 -41.17 -14.37 34.52
C ARG A 203 -40.70 -13.12 33.75
N ALA A 204 -40.65 -11.96 34.42
CA ALA A 204 -40.17 -10.72 33.81
C ALA A 204 -38.73 -10.83 33.30
N CYS A 205 -37.82 -11.44 34.09
CA CYS A 205 -36.44 -11.65 33.67
C CYS A 205 -36.29 -12.70 32.55
N VAL A 206 -37.19 -13.68 32.43
CA VAL A 206 -37.21 -14.61 31.28
C VAL A 206 -37.59 -13.85 30.01
N THR A 207 -38.58 -12.96 30.07
CA THR A 207 -39.02 -12.15 28.92
C THR A 207 -37.94 -11.14 28.48
N ASP A 208 -37.30 -10.40 29.41
CA ASP A 208 -36.19 -9.50 29.07
C ASP A 208 -35.01 -10.28 28.46
N ALA A 209 -34.58 -11.39 29.06
CA ALA A 209 -33.50 -12.21 28.50
C ALA A 209 -33.86 -12.87 27.16
N GLY A 210 -35.15 -13.02 26.85
CA GLY A 210 -35.64 -13.38 25.52
C GLY A 210 -35.47 -12.23 24.52
N ALA A 211 -35.96 -11.03 24.89
CA ALA A 211 -35.84 -9.82 24.09
C ALA A 211 -34.38 -9.45 23.79
N ARG A 212 -33.49 -9.46 24.79
CA ARG A 212 -32.05 -9.20 24.62
C ARG A 212 -31.37 -10.18 23.66
N ARG A 213 -31.80 -11.44 23.64
CA ARG A 213 -31.26 -12.44 22.71
C ARG A 213 -31.69 -12.16 21.27
N ALA A 214 -32.91 -11.67 21.06
CA ALA A 214 -33.40 -11.22 19.76
C ALA A 214 -32.72 -9.91 19.30
N GLU A 215 -32.55 -8.92 20.19
CA GLU A 215 -31.80 -7.68 19.93
C GLU A 215 -30.35 -7.98 19.51
N LEU A 216 -29.68 -8.90 20.22
CA LEU A 216 -28.30 -9.31 19.92
C LEU A 216 -28.20 -10.06 18.58
N ALA A 217 -29.15 -10.95 18.27
CA ALA A 217 -29.18 -11.66 16.99
C ALA A 217 -29.45 -10.73 15.81
N SER A 218 -30.38 -9.78 15.95
CA SER A 218 -30.64 -8.73 14.96
C SER A 218 -29.40 -7.85 14.74
N THR A 219 -28.76 -7.41 15.83
CA THR A 219 -27.50 -6.64 15.78
C THR A 219 -26.38 -7.43 15.10
N LYS A 220 -26.25 -8.74 15.39
CA LYS A 220 -25.26 -9.63 14.76
C LYS A 220 -25.43 -9.61 13.24
N THR A 221 -26.64 -9.82 12.73
CA THR A 221 -26.96 -9.78 11.30
C THR A 221 -26.57 -8.44 10.68
N GLY A 222 -27.05 -7.33 11.24
CA GLY A 222 -26.74 -6.00 10.72
C GLY A 222 -25.24 -5.64 10.75
N ILE A 223 -24.48 -6.16 11.70
CA ILE A 223 -23.03 -5.97 11.79
C ILE A 223 -22.27 -6.79 10.73
N LEU A 224 -22.68 -8.03 10.47
CA LEU A 224 -22.05 -8.88 9.46
C LEU A 224 -22.20 -8.28 8.05
N THR A 225 -23.42 -7.89 7.69
CA THR A 225 -23.74 -7.20 6.43
C THR A 225 -22.92 -5.91 6.27
N GLN A 226 -22.87 -5.04 7.29
CA GLN A 226 -22.05 -3.81 7.26
C GLN A 226 -20.56 -4.09 7.01
N ILE A 227 -19.99 -5.10 7.67
CA ILE A 227 -18.55 -5.42 7.48
C ILE A 227 -18.31 -6.01 6.08
N ARG A 228 -19.22 -6.84 5.56
CA ARG A 228 -19.16 -7.34 4.17
C ARG A 228 -19.20 -6.19 3.16
N GLU A 229 -20.12 -5.25 3.31
CA GLU A 229 -20.23 -4.06 2.45
C GLU A 229 -18.97 -3.18 2.51
N LEU A 230 -18.42 -2.94 3.71
CA LEU A 230 -17.18 -2.17 3.89
C LEU A 230 -15.98 -2.87 3.23
N VAL A 231 -15.85 -4.19 3.38
CA VAL A 231 -14.81 -4.98 2.69
C VAL A 231 -14.97 -4.88 1.17
N THR A 232 -16.18 -5.05 0.63
CA THR A 232 -16.45 -4.91 -0.80
C THR A 232 -16.07 -3.52 -1.33
N GLN A 233 -16.39 -2.45 -0.60
CA GLN A 233 -15.98 -1.10 -0.96
C GLN A 233 -14.46 -0.89 -0.89
N CYS A 234 -13.78 -1.55 0.05
CA CYS A 234 -12.32 -1.54 0.15
C CYS A 234 -11.66 -2.24 -1.04
N ASP A 235 -12.14 -3.43 -1.42
CA ASP A 235 -11.62 -4.19 -2.55
C ASP A 235 -11.93 -3.54 -3.91
N LEU A 236 -13.10 -2.92 -4.07
CA LEU A 236 -13.41 -2.08 -5.24
C LEU A 236 -12.44 -0.89 -5.37
N THR A 237 -12.10 -0.25 -4.25
CA THR A 237 -11.13 0.87 -4.24
C THR A 237 -9.72 0.36 -4.60
N LEU A 238 -9.29 -0.74 -3.99
CA LEU A 238 -7.98 -1.37 -4.25
C LEU A 238 -7.85 -1.83 -5.71
N LYS A 239 -8.90 -2.42 -6.29
CA LYS A 239 -8.98 -2.78 -7.71
C LYS A 239 -8.81 -1.54 -8.60
N ALA A 240 -9.57 -0.47 -8.34
CA ALA A 240 -9.52 0.75 -9.14
C ALA A 240 -8.13 1.41 -9.14
N VAL A 241 -7.49 1.55 -7.97
CA VAL A 241 -6.13 2.14 -7.91
C VAL A 241 -5.08 1.25 -8.55
N THR A 242 -5.19 -0.08 -8.42
CA THR A 242 -4.25 -1.02 -9.04
C THR A 242 -4.35 -0.98 -10.57
N VAL A 243 -5.58 -0.91 -11.12
CA VAL A 243 -5.80 -0.73 -12.57
C VAL A 243 -5.24 0.62 -13.05
N ASN A 244 -5.51 1.73 -12.34
CA ASN A 244 -4.93 3.04 -12.68
C ASN A 244 -3.39 2.98 -12.75
N TRP A 245 -2.74 2.35 -11.78
CA TRP A 245 -1.29 2.25 -11.72
C TRP A 245 -0.73 1.41 -12.87
N LEU A 246 -1.30 0.22 -13.12
CA LEU A 246 -0.87 -0.63 -14.24
C LEU A 246 -1.05 0.06 -15.61
N GLN A 247 -2.16 0.76 -15.82
CA GLN A 247 -2.40 1.55 -17.04
C GLN A 247 -1.38 2.68 -17.21
N LEU A 248 -1.02 3.38 -16.13
CA LEU A 248 0.01 4.43 -16.16
C LEU A 248 1.40 3.86 -16.45
N GLN A 249 1.77 2.72 -15.88
CA GLN A 249 3.04 2.03 -16.20
C GLN A 249 3.08 1.54 -17.67
N GLN A 250 1.94 1.06 -18.20
CA GLN A 250 1.83 0.67 -19.61
C GLN A 250 1.98 1.87 -20.55
N ALA A 251 1.30 2.98 -20.26
CA ALA A 251 1.38 4.22 -21.05
C ALA A 251 2.79 4.82 -21.06
N GLN A 252 3.54 4.67 -19.97
CA GLN A 252 4.96 5.08 -19.88
C GLN A 252 5.91 4.20 -20.70
N THR A 253 5.58 2.93 -20.95
CA THR A 253 6.54 1.95 -21.51
C THR A 253 6.30 1.60 -22.97
N VAL A 254 5.08 1.80 -23.49
CA VAL A 254 4.70 1.40 -24.85
C VAL A 254 5.49 2.08 -25.98
N SER A 255 6.00 3.29 -25.78
CA SER A 255 6.75 4.07 -26.77
C SER A 255 8.25 3.75 -26.83
N LEU A 256 8.83 3.24 -25.74
CA LEU A 256 10.28 3.06 -25.60
C LEU A 256 10.91 2.13 -26.67
N PRO A 257 10.33 0.96 -27.01
CA PRO A 257 10.92 0.08 -28.02
C PRO A 257 11.04 0.75 -29.39
N VAL A 258 10.01 1.50 -29.81
CA VAL A 258 9.98 2.21 -31.09
C VAL A 258 10.99 3.37 -31.08
N HIS A 259 11.10 4.09 -29.96
CA HIS A 259 12.08 5.16 -29.79
C HIS A 259 13.52 4.65 -29.92
N TYR A 260 13.88 3.57 -29.21
CA TYR A 260 15.22 3.00 -29.30
C TYR A 260 15.51 2.39 -30.67
N GLN A 261 14.54 1.76 -31.33
CA GLN A 261 14.69 1.30 -32.72
C GLN A 261 15.02 2.47 -33.66
N ALA A 262 14.26 3.57 -33.60
CA ALA A 262 14.49 4.75 -34.43
C ALA A 262 15.86 5.40 -34.16
N LEU A 263 16.32 5.46 -32.91
CA LEU A 263 17.68 5.91 -32.60
C LEU A 263 18.76 4.99 -33.20
N CYS A 264 18.58 3.67 -33.12
CA CYS A 264 19.51 2.71 -33.72
C CYS A 264 19.52 2.75 -35.25
N GLU A 265 18.40 3.05 -35.89
CA GLU A 265 18.31 3.22 -37.35
C GLU A 265 18.97 4.53 -37.79
N ASN A 266 18.69 5.65 -37.11
CA ASN A 266 19.35 6.94 -37.36
C ASN A 266 20.88 6.86 -37.16
N ALA A 267 21.36 6.12 -36.16
CA ALA A 267 22.79 5.94 -35.91
C ALA A 267 23.50 5.13 -37.02
N LYS A 268 22.81 4.18 -37.67
CA LYS A 268 23.37 3.42 -38.81
C LYS A 268 23.55 4.27 -40.08
N MET A 269 22.81 5.37 -40.20
CA MET A 269 22.90 6.31 -41.32
C MET A 269 24.01 7.37 -41.15
N TYR A 270 24.86 7.26 -40.12
CA TYR A 270 25.96 8.20 -39.89
C TYR A 270 27.23 7.79 -40.67
N GLU A 271 27.56 8.55 -41.71
CA GLU A 271 28.82 8.42 -42.46
C GLU A 271 30.05 8.85 -41.62
N PRO A 272 31.02 7.96 -41.37
CA PRO A 272 32.23 8.29 -40.62
C PRO A 272 33.06 9.41 -41.26
N GLY A 273 33.54 10.34 -40.44
CA GLY A 273 34.39 11.45 -40.89
C GLY A 273 33.65 12.60 -41.59
N GLN A 274 32.35 12.48 -41.90
CA GLN A 274 31.60 13.52 -42.61
C GLN A 274 31.68 14.91 -41.93
N ARG A 275 31.62 14.94 -40.59
CA ARG A 275 31.65 16.17 -39.80
C ARG A 275 33.03 16.84 -39.78
N TYR A 276 34.11 16.05 -39.84
CA TYR A 276 35.46 16.60 -40.04
C TYR A 276 35.62 17.20 -41.46
N ALA A 277 35.05 16.55 -42.47
CA ALA A 277 35.03 17.10 -43.83
C ALA A 277 34.16 18.38 -43.94
N GLU A 278 33.07 18.50 -43.18
CA GLU A 278 32.31 19.76 -43.04
C GLU A 278 33.15 20.87 -42.39
N PHE A 279 33.83 20.57 -41.27
CA PHE A 279 34.73 21.51 -40.58
C PHE A 279 35.79 22.07 -41.53
N VAL A 280 36.55 21.19 -42.20
CA VAL A 280 37.62 21.59 -43.12
C VAL A 280 37.10 22.44 -44.29
N ARG A 281 35.91 22.15 -44.82
CA ARG A 281 35.27 22.94 -45.89
C ARG A 281 34.78 24.31 -45.44
N ASN A 282 34.57 24.52 -44.13
CA ASN A 282 34.12 25.80 -43.57
C ASN A 282 35.27 26.69 -43.11
N LEU A 283 36.44 26.14 -42.73
CA LEU A 283 37.67 26.92 -42.48
C LEU A 283 38.00 27.88 -43.64
N SER A 284 37.80 27.43 -44.89
CA SER A 284 38.05 28.23 -46.09
C SER A 284 37.12 29.43 -46.26
N LYS A 285 36.00 29.50 -45.52
CA LYS A 285 35.02 30.60 -45.61
C LYS A 285 35.35 31.72 -44.63
N ASP A 286 35.76 31.36 -43.42
CA ASP A 286 36.08 32.31 -42.36
C ASP A 286 37.34 33.13 -42.68
N GLN A 287 38.33 32.52 -43.36
CA GLN A 287 39.53 33.25 -43.82
C GLN A 287 39.22 34.31 -44.90
N ILE A 288 38.29 34.03 -45.83
CA ILE A 288 37.98 34.93 -46.96
C ILE A 288 37.38 36.26 -46.47
N HIS A 289 36.77 36.31 -45.27
CA HIS A 289 36.28 37.57 -44.73
C HIS A 289 37.40 38.50 -44.22
N MET A 290 38.58 37.96 -43.87
CA MET A 290 39.65 38.74 -43.22
C MET A 290 40.63 39.41 -44.20
N GLU A 291 40.71 38.94 -45.45
CA GLU A 291 41.60 39.47 -46.50
C GLU A 291 40.86 40.37 -47.52
N SER A 292 40.08 41.33 -47.02
CA SER A 292 39.37 42.34 -47.85
C SER A 292 39.70 43.79 -47.50
N SER A 293 40.84 44.04 -46.84
CA SER A 293 41.37 45.38 -46.56
C SER A 293 42.59 45.66 -47.42
N SER A 294 42.40 46.43 -48.50
CA SER A 294 43.47 46.80 -49.43
C SER A 294 44.56 47.66 -48.76
N ILE A 295 45.82 47.23 -48.89
CA ILE A 295 46.99 48.06 -48.55
C ILE A 295 47.17 49.10 -49.67
N ASP A 296 46.96 50.39 -49.36
CA ASP A 296 47.40 51.49 -50.22
C ASP A 296 48.83 51.91 -49.84
N GLU A 297 49.66 52.21 -50.82
CA GLU A 297 51.06 52.57 -50.60
C GLU A 297 51.21 54.07 -50.26
N ARG A 298 51.90 54.37 -49.16
CA ARG A 298 52.75 55.58 -49.07
C ARG A 298 53.69 55.57 -47.86
N PHE A 299 54.99 55.62 -48.14
CA PHE A 299 56.04 55.99 -47.17
C PHE A 299 56.02 57.51 -46.91
N PRO A 300 56.52 57.96 -45.75
CA PRO A 300 57.86 58.57 -45.74
C PRO A 300 58.75 58.07 -44.58
N VAL A 301 60.02 58.49 -44.54
CA VAL A 301 61.11 57.82 -43.79
C VAL A 301 61.92 58.79 -42.89
N PHE A 302 62.61 58.21 -41.88
CA PHE A 302 63.50 58.80 -40.84
C PHE A 302 62.83 59.01 -39.45
N ASN A 303 63.54 58.93 -38.31
CA ASN A 303 65.00 58.73 -38.10
C ASN A 303 65.34 57.80 -36.91
N LYS A 304 66.64 57.59 -36.65
CA LYS A 304 67.22 56.68 -35.64
C LYS A 304 67.35 57.32 -34.24
N ARG A 305 67.27 56.51 -33.16
CA ARG A 305 68.45 56.17 -32.30
C ARG A 305 68.17 55.02 -31.30
N SER A 306 69.18 54.14 -31.18
CA SER A 306 69.34 52.95 -30.33
C SER A 306 69.38 53.17 -28.80
N THR A 307 68.81 52.23 -28.02
CA THR A 307 69.43 51.37 -26.94
C THR A 307 68.32 50.57 -26.23
N GLY A 308 68.46 49.35 -25.66
CA GLY A 308 69.55 48.34 -25.68
C GLY A 308 69.48 47.37 -24.46
N SER A 309 69.57 46.04 -24.68
CA SER A 309 69.62 44.94 -23.64
C SER A 309 68.30 44.73 -22.82
N THR A 310 67.91 43.59 -22.22
CA THR A 310 68.33 42.15 -22.09
C THR A 310 67.12 41.37 -21.49
N SER A 311 66.97 40.03 -21.36
CA SER A 311 67.74 38.79 -21.65
C SER A 311 66.80 37.54 -21.66
N SER A 312 67.36 36.32 -21.63
CA SER A 312 66.73 34.99 -21.42
C SER A 312 66.11 34.80 -20.00
N HIS A 313 65.27 33.80 -19.68
CA HIS A 313 65.35 32.34 -19.96
C HIS A 313 64.00 31.59 -20.06
N SER A 314 64.03 30.46 -20.78
CA SER A 314 63.02 29.40 -20.79
C SER A 314 63.45 28.21 -19.91
N ASN A 315 62.50 27.35 -19.50
CA ASN A 315 62.80 25.98 -19.06
C ASN A 315 61.57 25.06 -19.17
N LEU A 316 61.81 23.76 -19.39
CA LEU A 316 60.79 22.73 -19.64
C LEU A 316 61.29 21.37 -19.12
N SER A 317 60.65 20.81 -18.10
CA SER A 317 60.90 19.44 -17.61
C SER A 317 59.64 18.90 -16.94
N GLN A 318 58.96 17.91 -17.55
CA GLN A 318 59.11 16.48 -17.26
C GLN A 318 58.41 16.07 -15.95
N VAL A 319 57.26 15.40 -16.09
CA VAL A 319 56.57 14.70 -14.99
C VAL A 319 57.30 13.38 -14.71
N SER A 320 57.21 12.87 -13.49
CA SER A 320 57.66 11.52 -13.14
C SER A 320 56.71 10.89 -12.14
N VAL A 321 56.49 9.59 -12.28
CA VAL A 321 55.50 8.80 -11.53
C VAL A 321 56.25 7.83 -10.61
N ILE A 322 55.80 7.67 -9.36
CA ILE A 322 55.95 6.42 -8.58
C ILE A 322 54.97 6.44 -7.39
N SER A 323 54.56 5.25 -6.96
CA SER A 323 53.58 4.98 -5.89
C SER A 323 54.17 5.10 -4.48
N GLY A 324 53.31 5.20 -3.44
CA GLY A 324 53.74 5.11 -2.04
C GLY A 324 52.57 5.23 -1.04
N ASP A 325 52.27 4.13 -0.37
CA ASP A 325 51.11 3.86 0.49
C ASP A 325 50.76 4.84 1.63
N VAL A 326 49.44 4.89 1.90
CA VAL A 326 48.76 4.74 3.20
C VAL A 326 49.41 5.34 4.47
N LEU A 327 48.67 6.24 5.13
CA LEU A 327 48.23 6.04 6.52
C LEU A 327 46.97 6.88 6.83
N SER A 328 45.94 6.23 7.38
CA SER A 328 44.77 6.87 7.97
C SER A 328 44.38 6.03 9.17
N GLY A 329 44.28 6.65 10.35
CA GLY A 329 43.94 5.98 11.60
C GLY A 329 42.71 6.60 12.23
N ASP A 330 41.91 5.75 12.86
CA ASP A 330 40.94 6.13 13.88
C ASP A 330 40.77 4.94 14.84
N GLU A 331 40.61 5.18 16.14
CA GLU A 331 40.56 4.15 17.19
C GLU A 331 39.18 4.08 17.85
N VAL A 332 38.57 2.89 17.90
CA VAL A 332 37.61 2.54 18.97
C VAL A 332 37.76 1.05 19.32
N ASP A 333 37.92 0.73 20.62
CA ASP A 333 38.08 -0.64 21.15
C ASP A 333 36.77 -1.20 21.75
N SER A 334 36.55 -2.52 21.61
CA SER A 334 35.73 -3.36 22.50
C SER A 334 35.85 -4.86 22.14
N PRO A 335 35.76 -5.81 23.11
CA PRO A 335 36.54 -7.05 22.99
C PRO A 335 35.77 -8.40 23.02
N LEU A 336 36.36 -9.37 22.31
CA LEU A 336 36.46 -10.82 22.61
C LEU A 336 35.20 -11.70 22.80
N GLY A 337 35.10 -12.75 21.95
CA GLY A 337 34.27 -13.94 22.20
C GLY A 337 34.55 -15.06 21.18
N SER A 338 35.08 -16.22 21.60
CA SER A 338 35.69 -17.21 20.68
C SER A 338 34.91 -18.53 20.52
N ARG A 339 34.86 -19.06 19.27
CA ARG A 339 35.12 -20.48 18.93
C ARG A 339 35.00 -20.79 17.41
N PRO A 340 35.86 -21.64 16.81
CA PRO A 340 35.79 -22.05 15.40
C PRO A 340 35.14 -23.44 15.17
N GLY A 341 34.58 -23.70 13.98
CA GLY A 341 33.87 -24.97 13.70
C GLY A 341 33.59 -25.34 12.22
N LYS A 342 34.63 -25.73 11.48
CA LYS A 342 34.70 -26.67 10.30
C LYS A 342 33.54 -26.79 9.26
N ARG A 343 33.97 -26.88 7.98
CA ARG A 343 33.30 -27.44 6.77
C ARG A 343 32.14 -26.61 6.16
N SER A 344 31.85 -26.68 4.85
CA SER A 344 32.44 -27.50 3.75
C SER A 344 32.35 -26.78 2.38
N ASN A 345 33.17 -27.20 1.40
CA ASN A 345 33.11 -26.73 0.01
C ASN A 345 32.52 -27.81 -0.93
N SER A 346 31.62 -27.40 -1.82
CA SER A 346 31.21 -28.07 -3.08
C SER A 346 30.28 -27.08 -3.82
N ALA A 347 30.53 -26.54 -5.02
CA ALA A 347 31.30 -26.99 -6.19
C ALA A 347 30.65 -28.18 -6.91
N THR A 348 29.91 -27.89 -7.97
CA THR A 348 29.41 -28.83 -9.00
C THR A 348 29.23 -28.05 -10.32
N ASP A 349 30.05 -28.37 -11.32
CA ASP A 349 29.78 -28.01 -12.71
C ASP A 349 28.67 -28.90 -13.28
N ILE A 350 27.84 -28.35 -14.17
CA ILE A 350 27.16 -29.12 -15.22
C ILE A 350 27.27 -28.31 -16.53
N GLN A 351 27.86 -28.92 -17.56
CA GLN A 351 27.93 -28.34 -18.90
C GLN A 351 26.55 -28.33 -19.58
N GLY A 352 26.31 -27.35 -20.43
CA GLY A 352 25.04 -27.23 -21.17
C GLY A 352 24.89 -28.24 -22.31
N THR A 353 23.66 -28.34 -22.82
CA THR A 353 23.31 -29.02 -24.07
C THR A 353 22.47 -28.08 -24.92
N GLU A 354 22.79 -27.95 -26.20
CA GLU A 354 21.98 -27.19 -27.16
C GLU A 354 20.67 -27.92 -27.45
N THR A 355 19.54 -27.20 -27.48
CA THR A 355 18.38 -27.64 -28.27
C THR A 355 17.58 -26.44 -28.76
N GLN A 356 17.82 -26.09 -30.02
CA GLN A 356 16.81 -25.71 -31.02
C GLN A 356 15.68 -24.75 -30.60
N ALA A 357 15.75 -23.50 -31.09
CA ALA A 357 14.62 -22.59 -31.06
C ALA A 357 13.47 -23.06 -31.97
N ASP A 358 12.23 -22.93 -31.50
CA ASP A 358 11.03 -22.98 -32.32
C ASP A 358 10.17 -21.72 -32.08
N ASN A 359 9.41 -21.31 -33.10
CA ASN A 359 8.92 -19.96 -33.27
C ASN A 359 7.39 -19.92 -33.38
N SER A 360 6.70 -19.37 -32.38
CA SER A 360 5.22 -19.32 -32.36
C SER A 360 4.64 -18.15 -31.55
N SER A 361 5.00 -16.92 -31.94
CA SER A 361 4.31 -15.70 -31.49
C SER A 361 2.89 -15.61 -32.06
N LYS A 362 1.90 -16.19 -31.37
CA LYS A 362 0.48 -16.02 -31.71
C LYS A 362 -0.03 -14.64 -31.28
N GLN A 363 -0.17 -13.74 -32.25
CA GLN A 363 -0.90 -12.48 -32.07
C GLN A 363 -2.39 -12.75 -31.83
N TYR A 364 -2.96 -12.16 -30.78
CA TYR A 364 -4.40 -12.04 -30.60
C TYR A 364 -4.85 -10.65 -31.04
N LEU A 365 -5.47 -10.54 -32.22
CA LEU A 365 -6.22 -9.34 -32.57
C LEU A 365 -7.56 -9.34 -31.81
N TYR A 366 -7.89 -8.20 -31.20
CA TYR A 366 -9.27 -7.87 -30.82
C TYR A 366 -9.86 -6.93 -31.88
N PRO A 367 -11.05 -7.23 -32.44
CA PRO A 367 -11.75 -6.31 -33.32
C PRO A 367 -12.49 -5.23 -32.50
N THR A 368 -12.51 -4.00 -33.02
CA THR A 368 -13.26 -2.88 -32.43
C THR A 368 -14.71 -2.89 -32.89
N GLN A 369 -15.63 -2.54 -31.97
CA GLN A 369 -16.88 -1.84 -32.26
C GLN A 369 -16.91 -0.56 -31.39
#